data_AF-A0A848VPE0-F1
#
_entry.id   AF-A0A848VPE0-F1
#
_cell.length_a   1.000
_cell.length_b   1.000
_cell.length_c   1.000
_cell.angle_alpha   90.00
_cell.angle_beta   90.00
_cell.angle_gamma   90.00
#
_symmetry.space_group_name_H-M   'P 1'
#
loop_
_entity.id
_entity.type
_entity.pdbx_description
1 polymer ?
#
loop_
_entity_poly.entity_id
_entity_poly.type
_entity_poly.pdbx_seq_one_letter_code
_entity_poly.pdbx_strand_id
1 'polypeptide(L)'
;LMGIAAYLAWRAGWHPGTAAMVLGTLGLALFLAGLVAPGILRGIYPVWMALALVLGTIMTTVLLTLVFYLIVTPIGLVLRLVGKDPMHRRPDASLTTYWITRSDESNDVGRMEKYY
;
A
#
# COMPACT_ATOMS: atom_id res chain seq x y z
N LEU A 1 14.93 5.97 -42.00
CA LEU A 1 13.45 6.12 -42.11
C LEU A 1 12.85 6.89 -40.93
N MET A 2 13.25 6.62 -39.67
CA MET A 2 12.75 7.31 -38.47
C MET A 2 13.01 8.84 -38.43
N GLY A 3 14.17 9.30 -38.91
CA GLY A 3 14.51 10.74 -38.91
C GLY A 3 13.77 11.59 -39.94
N ILE A 4 13.36 10.99 -41.07
CA ILE A 4 12.62 11.70 -42.13
C ILE A 4 11.19 12.02 -41.64
N ALA A 5 10.59 11.12 -40.85
CA ALA A 5 9.29 11.33 -40.25
C ALA A 5 9.30 12.46 -39.21
N ALA A 6 10.35 12.55 -38.38
CA ALA A 6 10.50 13.62 -37.39
C ALA A 6 10.73 15.00 -38.03
N TYR A 7 11.51 15.04 -39.12
CA TYR A 7 11.78 16.28 -39.86
C TYR A 7 10.54 16.84 -40.58
N LEU A 8 9.71 15.96 -41.16
CA LEU A 8 8.45 16.36 -41.79
C LEU A 8 7.40 16.82 -40.76
N ALA A 9 7.40 16.26 -39.55
CA ALA A 9 6.49 16.64 -38.46
C ALA A 9 6.78 18.05 -37.90
N TRP A 10 8.05 18.48 -37.88
CA TRP A 10 8.40 19.86 -37.49
C TRP A 10 7.94 20.86 -38.58
N ARG A 11 8.08 20.51 -39.86
CA ARG A 11 7.82 21.45 -40.96
C ARG A 11 6.35 21.58 -41.38
N ALA A 12 5.54 20.54 -41.15
CA ALA A 12 4.17 20.48 -41.64
C ALA A 12 3.18 21.00 -40.60
N GLY A 13 3.12 22.32 -40.45
CA GLY A 13 2.10 23.01 -39.68
C GLY A 13 0.68 22.61 -40.09
N TRP A 14 -0.16 22.38 -39.08
CA TRP A 14 -1.63 22.54 -39.06
C TRP A 14 -2.37 22.21 -40.37
N HIS A 15 -2.23 20.97 -40.87
CA HIS A 15 -3.16 20.38 -41.82
C HIS A 15 -3.71 19.07 -41.20
N PRO A 16 -5.05 18.88 -41.11
CA PRO A 16 -5.64 17.71 -40.45
C PRO A 16 -5.19 16.36 -41.03
N GLY A 17 -4.72 16.32 -42.29
CA GLY A 17 -4.19 15.12 -42.93
C GLY A 17 -2.80 14.67 -42.46
N THR A 18 -1.91 15.59 -42.07
CA THR A 18 -0.56 15.24 -41.59
C THR A 18 -0.60 14.75 -40.15
N ALA A 19 -1.47 15.32 -39.32
CA ALA A 19 -1.74 14.83 -37.97
C ALA A 19 -2.24 13.37 -38.00
N ALA A 20 -3.17 13.04 -38.90
CA ALA A 20 -3.66 11.67 -39.07
C ALA A 20 -2.57 10.68 -39.51
N MET A 21 -1.66 11.09 -40.40
CA MET A 21 -0.53 10.26 -40.82
C MET A 21 0.51 10.05 -39.71
N VAL A 22 0.81 11.09 -38.92
CA VAL A 22 1.73 10.98 -37.76
C VAL A 22 1.12 10.09 -36.68
N LEU A 23 -0.16 10.26 -36.37
CA LEU A 23 -0.85 9.42 -35.39
C LEU A 23 -0.99 7.98 -35.88
N GLY A 24 -1.26 7.78 -37.17
CA GLY A 24 -1.35 6.46 -37.79
C GLY A 24 -0.01 5.72 -37.82
N THR A 25 1.08 6.41 -38.14
CA THR A 25 2.43 5.80 -38.12
C THR A 25 2.90 5.50 -36.70
N LEU A 26 2.63 6.40 -35.74
CA LEU A 26 2.90 6.16 -34.33
C LEU A 26 2.06 4.99 -33.78
N GLY A 27 0.78 4.93 -34.14
CA GLY A 27 -0.12 3.83 -33.78
C GLY A 27 0.31 2.49 -34.37
N LEU A 28 0.72 2.47 -35.65
CA LEU A 28 1.24 1.27 -36.29
C LEU A 28 2.55 0.80 -35.66
N ALA A 29 3.46 1.73 -35.35
CA ALA A 29 4.70 1.41 -34.65
C ALA A 29 4.43 0.82 -33.25
N LEU A 30 3.47 1.38 -32.52
CA LEU A 30 3.08 0.90 -31.19
C LEU A 30 2.37 -0.46 -31.27
N PHE A 31 1.56 -0.69 -32.31
CA PHE A 31 0.90 -1.97 -32.58
C PHE A 31 1.91 -3.07 -32.91
N LEU A 32 2.88 -2.79 -33.79
CA LEU A 32 3.96 -3.73 -34.12
C LEU A 32 4.87 -3.99 -32.91
N ALA A 33 5.19 -2.96 -32.13
CA ALA A 33 5.92 -3.12 -30.87
C ALA A 33 5.12 -4.00 -29.89
N GLY A 34 3.80 -3.81 -29.80
CA GLY A 34 2.90 -4.63 -29.00
C GLY A 34 2.78 -6.09 -29.49
N LEU A 35 3.00 -6.35 -30.78
CA LEU A 35 2.97 -7.70 -31.35
C LEU A 35 4.29 -8.47 -31.11
N VAL A 36 5.42 -7.78 -31.06
CA VAL A 36 6.74 -8.34 -30.70
C VAL A 36 6.93 -8.43 -29.18
N ALA A 37 6.31 -7.51 -28.43
CA ALA A 37 6.33 -7.46 -26.97
C ALA A 37 5.99 -8.80 -26.27
N PRO A 38 4.97 -9.59 -26.63
CA PRO A 38 4.61 -10.81 -25.88
C PRO A 38 5.74 -11.85 -25.78
N GLY A 39 6.69 -11.87 -26.73
CA GLY A 39 7.85 -12.75 -26.66
C GLY A 39 8.86 -12.34 -25.58
N ILE A 40 9.17 -11.04 -25.50
CA ILE A 40 10.15 -10.49 -24.54
C ILE A 40 9.50 -10.31 -23.16
N LEU A 41 8.22 -9.89 -23.12
CA LEU A 41 7.46 -9.71 -21.89
C LEU A 41 7.33 -11.01 -21.12
N ARG A 42 7.22 -12.16 -21.79
CA ARG A 42 7.10 -13.48 -21.14
C ARG A 42 8.29 -13.83 -20.24
N GLY A 43 9.51 -13.42 -20.60
CA GLY A 43 10.71 -13.69 -19.81
C GLY A 43 10.94 -12.67 -18.69
N ILE A 44 10.64 -11.40 -18.94
CA ILE A 44 10.89 -10.32 -17.97
C ILE A 44 9.78 -10.17 -16.93
N TYR A 45 8.54 -10.55 -17.28
CA TYR A 45 7.38 -10.49 -16.40
C TYR A 45 7.58 -11.22 -15.06
N PRO A 46 8.03 -12.49 -14.99
CA PRO A 46 8.20 -13.16 -13.71
C PRO A 46 9.28 -12.52 -12.83
N VAL A 47 10.37 -12.03 -13.43
CA VAL A 47 11.45 -11.34 -12.69
C VAL A 47 10.96 -10.00 -12.15
N TRP A 48 10.25 -9.24 -12.98
CA TRP A 48 9.66 -7.96 -12.59
C TRP A 48 8.60 -8.14 -11.49
N MET A 49 7.77 -9.16 -11.61
CA MET A 49 6.76 -9.49 -10.62
C MET A 49 7.39 -9.92 -9.29
N ALA A 50 8.44 -10.74 -9.33
CA ALA A 50 9.19 -11.12 -8.13
C ALA A 50 9.79 -9.89 -7.43
N LEU A 51 10.38 -8.96 -8.18
CA LEU A 51 10.86 -7.69 -7.64
C LEU A 51 9.72 -6.87 -7.02
N ALA A 52 8.58 -6.76 -7.69
CA ALA A 52 7.42 -6.04 -7.18
C ALA A 52 6.89 -6.65 -5.86
N LEU A 53 6.86 -7.98 -5.75
CA LEU A 53 6.45 -8.69 -4.53
C LEU A 53 7.42 -8.48 -3.37
N VAL A 54 8.73 -8.55 -3.63
CA VAL A 54 9.76 -8.28 -2.62
C VAL A 54 9.66 -6.83 -2.15
N LEU A 55 9.56 -5.89 -3.09
CA LEU A 55 9.45 -4.48 -2.78
C LEU A 55 8.15 -4.17 -2.00
N GLY A 56 7.04 -4.80 -2.37
CA GLY A 56 5.78 -4.69 -1.64
C GLY A 56 5.90 -5.17 -0.19
N THR A 57 6.57 -6.31 0.03
CA THR A 57 6.82 -6.84 1.37
C THR A 57 7.68 -5.89 2.21
N ILE A 58 8.77 -5.39 1.62
CA ILE A 58 9.65 -4.40 2.28
C ILE A 58 8.87 -3.14 2.63
N MET A 59 8.07 -2.61 1.70
CA MET A 59 7.26 -1.41 1.94
C MET A 59 6.28 -1.60 3.10
N THR A 60 5.57 -2.73 3.16
CA THR A 60 4.67 -3.02 4.28
C THR A 60 5.43 -3.12 5.59
N THR A 61 6.55 -3.86 5.64
CA THR A 61 7.38 -3.97 6.84
C THR A 61 7.91 -2.61 7.28
N VAL A 62 8.48 -1.83 6.38
CA VAL A 62 9.04 -0.50 6.66
C VAL A 62 7.96 0.45 7.16
N LEU A 63 6.80 0.50 6.50
CA LEU A 63 5.68 1.34 6.92
C LEU A 63 5.22 0.95 8.33
N LEU A 64 5.03 -0.34 8.59
CA LEU A 64 4.56 -0.83 9.89
C LEU A 64 5.58 -0.57 10.99
N THR A 65 6.87 -0.81 10.74
CA THR A 65 7.96 -0.49 11.66
C THR A 65 8.02 1.01 11.94
N LEU A 66 7.93 1.84 10.91
CA LEU A 66 7.96 3.29 11.05
C LEU A 66 6.78 3.80 11.90
N VAL A 67 5.57 3.34 11.61
CA VAL A 67 4.36 3.67 12.40
C VAL A 67 4.52 3.21 13.85
N PHE A 68 5.03 1.99 14.06
CA PHE A 68 5.23 1.48 15.42
C PHE A 68 6.26 2.31 16.20
N TYR A 69 7.37 2.70 15.58
CA TYR A 69 8.41 3.48 16.25
C TYR A 69 8.07 4.97 16.38
N LEU A 70 7.37 5.57 15.42
CA LEU A 70 7.04 7.00 15.45
C LEU A 70 5.74 7.33 16.17
N ILE A 71 4.80 6.39 16.27
CA ILE A 71 3.49 6.63 16.87
C ILE A 71 3.32 5.76 18.11
N VAL A 72 3.35 4.44 17.98
CA VAL A 72 3.04 3.52 19.09
C VAL A 72 4.06 3.63 20.22
N THR A 73 5.34 3.66 19.89
CA THR A 73 6.44 3.73 20.86
C THR A 73 6.43 5.02 21.68
N PRO A 74 6.34 6.23 21.09
CA PRO A 74 6.27 7.46 21.88
C PRO A 74 4.97 7.56 22.69
N ILE A 75 3.84 7.04 22.20
CA ILE A 75 2.61 6.96 23.02
C ILE A 75 2.86 6.09 24.26
N GLY A 76 3.47 4.91 24.10
CA GLY A 76 3.85 4.04 25.21
C GLY A 76 4.85 4.70 26.17
N LEU A 77 5.82 5.43 25.63
CA LEU A 77 6.82 6.16 26.42
C LEU A 77 6.17 7.30 27.22
N VAL A 78 5.27 8.07 26.61
CA VAL A 78 4.51 9.13 27.28
C VAL A 78 3.63 8.54 28.38
N LEU A 79 2.91 7.44 28.12
CA LEU A 79 2.12 6.74 29.15
C LEU A 79 2.99 6.29 30.32
N ARG A 80 4.19 5.78 30.03
CA ARG A 80 5.17 5.37 31.05
C ARG A 80 5.70 6.56 31.84
N LEU A 81 5.96 7.71 31.21
CA LEU A 81 6.40 8.95 31.87
C LEU A 81 5.29 9.56 32.75
N VAL A 82 4.03 9.48 32.31
CA VAL A 82 2.86 9.93 33.08
C VAL A 82 2.52 8.96 34.23
N GLY A 83 3.18 7.80 34.31
CA GLY A 83 2.97 6.82 35.38
C GLY A 83 1.66 6.05 35.26
N LYS A 84 0.95 6.17 34.13
CA LYS A 84 -0.25 5.38 33.85
C LYS A 84 0.16 4.01 33.34
N ASP A 85 -0.04 2.99 34.17
CA ASP A 85 0.03 1.58 33.77
C ASP A 85 -1.40 1.04 33.58
N PRO A 86 -2.03 1.25 32.39
CA PRO A 86 -3.41 0.82 32.15
C PRO A 86 -3.58 -0.71 32.20
N MET A 87 -2.48 -1.46 32.19
CA MET A 87 -2.51 -2.92 32.19
C MET A 87 -2.11 -3.53 33.53
N HIS A 88 -1.85 -2.73 34.59
CA HIS A 88 -1.31 -3.21 35.86
C HIS A 88 -0.19 -4.24 35.64
N ARG A 89 0.75 -3.94 34.73
CA ARG A 89 1.81 -4.87 34.31
C ARG A 89 2.80 -5.16 35.42
N ARG A 90 2.84 -4.29 36.44
CA ARG A 90 3.61 -4.52 37.67
C ARG A 90 2.82 -5.42 38.61
N PRO A 91 3.34 -6.61 38.97
CA PRO A 91 2.73 -7.41 40.01
C PRO A 91 2.78 -6.63 41.32
N ASP A 92 1.60 -6.33 41.85
CA ASP A 92 1.41 -5.73 43.15
C ASP A 92 1.42 -6.83 44.22
N ALA A 93 2.48 -6.84 45.04
CA ALA A 93 2.64 -7.81 46.13
C ALA A 93 1.70 -7.52 47.32
N SER A 94 1.01 -6.37 47.33
CA SER A 94 0.04 -6.01 48.37
C SER A 94 -1.37 -6.54 48.10
N LEU A 95 -1.64 -7.03 46.87
CA LEU A 95 -2.92 -7.60 46.51
C LEU A 95 -2.99 -9.09 46.85
N THR A 96 -3.98 -9.47 47.64
CA THR A 96 -4.27 -10.88 48.00
C THR A 96 -4.77 -11.69 46.80
N THR A 97 -5.38 -11.03 45.81
CA THR A 97 -5.83 -11.63 44.55
C THR A 97 -5.96 -10.56 43.46
N TYR A 98 -5.62 -10.89 42.22
CA TYR A 98 -5.85 -10.03 41.04
C TYR A 98 -7.27 -10.16 40.48
N TRP A 99 -8.15 -10.89 41.17
CA TRP A 99 -9.50 -11.14 40.69
C TRP A 99 -10.36 -9.88 40.75
N ILE A 100 -10.84 -9.46 39.58
CA ILE A 100 -11.78 -8.34 39.46
C ILE A 100 -13.19 -8.90 39.63
N THR A 101 -13.80 -8.67 40.79
CA THR A 101 -15.18 -9.06 41.06
C THR A 101 -16.11 -8.27 40.13
N ARG A 102 -16.82 -8.98 39.24
CA ARG A 102 -17.85 -8.38 38.39
C ARG A 102 -19.11 -8.16 39.21
N SER A 103 -19.72 -6.99 39.11
CA SER A 103 -21.04 -6.72 39.68
C SER A 103 -22.15 -7.43 38.88
N ASP A 104 -23.20 -7.85 39.58
CA ASP A 104 -24.33 -8.61 39.01
C ASP A 104 -25.15 -7.83 37.97
N GLU A 105 -24.98 -6.50 37.88
CA GLU A 105 -25.54 -5.67 36.80
C GLU A 105 -25.14 -6.14 35.39
N SER A 106 -24.04 -6.91 35.25
CA SER A 106 -23.60 -7.47 33.97
C SER A 106 -24.29 -8.78 33.56
N ASN A 107 -24.99 -9.44 34.49
CA ASN A 107 -25.74 -10.69 34.26
C ASN A 107 -27.22 -10.47 33.94
N ASP A 108 -27.63 -9.23 33.65
CA ASP A 108 -29.02 -8.96 33.29
C ASP A 108 -29.34 -9.55 31.91
N VAL A 109 -30.15 -10.61 31.90
CA VAL A 109 -30.50 -11.39 30.71
C VAL A 109 -31.14 -10.52 29.63
N GLY A 110 -31.86 -9.46 30.05
CA GLY A 110 -32.47 -8.46 29.18
C GLY A 110 -31.47 -7.60 28.37
N ARG A 111 -30.18 -7.68 28.67
CA ARG A 111 -29.15 -6.99 27.86
C ARG A 111 -28.66 -7.83 26.68
N MET A 112 -28.79 -9.16 26.76
CA MET A 112 -28.38 -10.09 25.69
C MET A 112 -29.37 -10.12 24.54
N GLU A 113 -30.67 -9.94 24.83
CA GLU A 113 -31.75 -9.87 23.83
C GLU A 113 -31.65 -8.66 22.89
N LYS A 114 -30.89 -7.62 23.25
CA LYS A 114 -30.72 -6.41 22.43
C LYS A 114 -29.67 -6.55 21.32
N TYR A 115 -28.91 -7.64 21.32
CA TYR A 115 -27.83 -7.91 20.37
C TYR A 115 -28.18 -8.96 19.30
N TYR A 116 -29.36 -9.58 19.40
CA TYR A 116 -29.93 -10.47 18.39
C TYR A 116 -31.09 -9.77 17.68
#